data_AF-A0A849TGQ4-F1
#
_entry.id   AF-A0A849TGQ4-F1
#
_cell.length_a   1.000
_cell.length_b   1.000
_cell.length_c   1.000
_cell.angle_alpha   90.00
_cell.angle_beta   90.00
_cell.angle_gamma   90.00
#
_symmetry.space_group_name_H-M   'P 1'
#
loop_
_entity.id
_entity.type
_entity.pdbx_description
1 polymer ?
#
loop_
_entity_poly.entity_id
_entity_poly.type
_entity_poly.pdbx_seq_one_letter_code
_entity_poly.pdbx_strand_id
1 'polypeptide(L)'
;MKYLLSTLALFLVLNSPVHAGKMKEIYTLVQEEIEYYYQASGTWSLLSISNMEIIPTEADSFIIVSAESTIRNNETGVGAQETCLVTLSLENLDAHSVNCF
;
A
#
# COMPACT_ATOMS: atom_id res chain seq x y z
N MET A 1 25.85 -26.51 23.51
CA MET A 1 25.38 -25.14 23.18
C MET A 1 25.63 -24.87 21.69
N LYS A 2 24.67 -25.19 20.80
CA LYS A 2 24.83 -25.01 19.34
C LYS A 2 23.61 -24.34 18.66
N TYR A 3 22.61 -23.88 19.41
CA TYR A 3 21.35 -23.35 18.87
C TYR A 3 21.18 -21.83 19.01
N LEU A 4 22.19 -21.10 19.52
CA LEU A 4 22.09 -19.66 19.77
C LEU A 4 22.50 -18.78 18.57
N LEU A 5 23.24 -19.32 17.61
CA LEU A 5 23.73 -18.56 16.44
C LEU A 5 22.70 -18.48 15.30
N SER A 6 21.80 -19.46 15.20
CA SER A 6 20.79 -19.51 14.13
C SER A 6 19.61 -18.58 14.37
N THR A 7 19.28 -18.24 15.62
CA THR A 7 18.20 -17.30 15.95
C THR A 7 18.59 -15.84 15.74
N LEU A 8 19.86 -15.47 15.97
CA LEU A 8 20.33 -14.10 15.77
C LEU A 8 20.35 -13.69 14.28
N ALA A 9 20.67 -14.63 13.40
CA ALA A 9 20.69 -14.39 11.95
C ALA A 9 19.29 -14.09 11.39
N LEU A 10 18.23 -14.70 11.93
CA LEU A 10 16.85 -14.47 11.47
C LEU A 10 16.36 -13.05 11.84
N PHE A 11 16.73 -12.55 13.02
CA PHE A 11 16.38 -11.19 13.45
C PHE A 11 17.13 -10.09 12.65
N LEU A 12 18.33 -10.38 12.16
CA LEU A 12 19.13 -9.46 11.35
C LEU A 12 18.63 -9.36 9.90
N VAL A 13 18.05 -10.42 9.34
CA VAL A 13 17.45 -10.39 8.00
C VAL A 13 16.13 -9.64 7.99
N LEU A 14 15.31 -9.81 9.04
CA LEU A 14 14.01 -9.13 9.18
C LEU A 14 14.12 -7.62 9.47
N ASN A 15 15.21 -7.17 10.09
CA ASN A 15 15.48 -5.75 10.37
C ASN A 15 16.52 -5.13 9.42
N SER A 16 16.69 -5.68 8.21
CA SER A 16 17.60 -5.02 7.27
C SER A 16 16.97 -3.70 6.81
N PRO A 17 17.71 -2.58 6.85
CA PRO A 17 17.21 -1.27 6.43
C PRO A 17 16.78 -1.27 4.95
N VAL A 18 17.24 -2.25 4.17
CA VAL A 18 16.86 -2.49 2.78
C VAL A 18 15.39 -2.93 2.66
N HIS A 19 14.90 -3.84 3.52
CA HIS A 19 13.49 -4.24 3.50
C HIS A 19 12.58 -3.10 3.96
N ALA A 20 12.98 -2.36 4.99
CA ALA A 20 12.24 -1.18 5.44
C ALA A 20 12.18 -0.08 4.35
N GLY A 21 13.26 0.10 3.59
CA GLY A 21 13.31 1.03 2.46
C GLY A 21 12.34 0.66 1.34
N LYS A 22 12.34 -0.60 0.90
CA LYS A 22 11.43 -1.09 -0.14
C LYS A 22 9.96 -1.02 0.28
N MET A 23 9.67 -1.31 1.54
CA MET A 23 8.30 -1.24 2.05
C MET A 23 7.78 0.21 2.08
N LYS A 24 8.65 1.15 2.45
CA LYS A 24 8.33 2.58 2.40
C LYS A 24 8.06 3.02 0.96
N GLU A 25 8.87 2.60 0.00
CA GLU A 25 8.68 2.89 -1.42
C GLU A 25 7.34 2.38 -1.94
N ILE A 26 6.98 1.13 -1.62
CA ILE A 26 5.67 0.55 -1.96
C ILE A 26 4.53 1.40 -1.40
N TYR A 27 4.58 1.76 -0.12
CA TYR A 27 3.52 2.55 0.50
C TYR A 27 3.44 3.97 -0.06
N THR A 28 4.56 4.61 -0.38
CA THR A 28 4.57 5.91 -1.05
C THR A 28 3.87 5.82 -2.41
N LEU A 29 4.22 4.82 -3.23
CA LEU A 29 3.61 4.62 -4.55
C LEU A 29 2.09 4.37 -4.42
N VAL A 30 1.67 3.54 -3.46
CA VAL A 30 0.24 3.30 -3.19
C VAL A 30 -0.49 4.59 -2.83
N GLN A 31 0.13 5.47 -2.03
CA GLN A 31 -0.45 6.76 -1.68
C GLN A 31 -0.62 7.66 -2.91
N GLU A 32 0.42 7.78 -3.75
CA GLU A 32 0.39 8.59 -4.97
C GLU A 32 -0.71 8.12 -5.94
N GLU A 33 -0.88 6.82 -6.08
CA GLU A 33 -1.88 6.23 -6.98
C GLU A 33 -3.31 6.44 -6.49
N ILE A 34 -3.55 6.33 -5.18
CA ILE A 34 -4.86 6.63 -4.58
C ILE A 34 -5.16 8.13 -4.68
N GLU A 35 -4.18 8.99 -4.43
CA GLU A 35 -4.30 10.44 -4.63
C GLU A 35 -4.69 10.78 -6.07
N TYR A 36 -4.00 10.19 -7.04
CA TYR A 36 -4.29 10.37 -8.46
C TYR A 36 -5.70 9.90 -8.83
N TYR A 37 -6.12 8.74 -8.33
CA TYR A 37 -7.46 8.21 -8.56
C TYR A 37 -8.56 9.21 -8.15
N TYR A 38 -8.49 9.78 -6.94
CA TYR A 38 -9.50 10.74 -6.48
C TYR A 38 -9.38 12.09 -7.18
N GLN A 39 -8.17 12.56 -7.48
CA GLN A 39 -7.96 13.78 -8.27
C GLN A 39 -8.61 13.67 -9.65
N ALA A 40 -8.50 12.51 -10.31
CA ALA A 40 -9.11 12.26 -11.61
C ALA A 40 -10.65 12.25 -11.57
N SER A 41 -11.25 11.81 -10.46
CA SER A 41 -12.71 11.77 -10.30
C SER A 41 -13.36 13.15 -10.28
N GLY A 42 -12.68 14.16 -9.72
CA GLY A 42 -13.18 15.53 -9.52
C GLY A 42 -14.32 15.67 -8.48
N THR A 43 -15.15 14.64 -8.31
CA THR A 43 -16.30 14.62 -7.39
C THR A 43 -15.88 14.41 -5.93
N TRP A 44 -14.83 13.63 -5.68
CA TRP A 44 -14.39 13.28 -4.33
C TRP A 44 -12.98 13.80 -4.06
N SER A 45 -12.78 14.40 -2.89
CA SER A 45 -11.46 14.76 -2.37
C SER A 45 -10.98 13.73 -1.35
N LEU A 46 -9.77 13.24 -1.52
CA LEU A 46 -9.08 12.45 -0.51
C LEU A 46 -8.71 13.31 0.70
N LEU A 47 -9.02 12.84 1.92
CA LEU A 47 -8.67 13.50 3.18
C LEU A 47 -7.49 12.82 3.86
N SER A 48 -7.47 11.49 3.89
CA SER A 48 -6.40 10.70 4.50
C SER A 48 -6.39 9.27 3.99
N ILE A 49 -5.22 8.65 4.04
CA ILE A 49 -5.00 7.22 3.81
C ILE A 49 -4.46 6.60 5.11
N SER A 50 -5.05 5.49 5.55
CA SER A 50 -4.68 4.76 6.76
C SER A 50 -4.73 3.25 6.54
N ASN A 51 -4.27 2.48 7.54
CA ASN A 51 -4.39 1.02 7.59
C ASN A 51 -3.89 0.29 6.32
N MET A 52 -2.73 0.73 5.79
CA MET A 52 -2.11 0.10 4.63
C MET A 52 -1.53 -1.28 4.99
N GLU A 53 -1.92 -2.30 4.23
CA GLU A 53 -1.44 -3.67 4.40
C GLU A 53 -1.21 -4.36 3.05
N ILE A 54 -0.13 -5.14 2.95
CA ILE A 54 0.05 -6.04 1.81
C ILE A 54 -0.86 -7.24 1.99
N ILE A 55 -1.70 -7.50 1.01
CA ILE A 55 -2.53 -8.69 0.93
C ILE A 55 -1.67 -9.84 0.39
N PRO A 56 -1.55 -10.97 1.12
CA PRO A 56 -0.86 -12.14 0.61
C PRO A 56 -1.54 -12.64 -0.67
N THR A 57 -0.77 -12.79 -1.75
CA THR A 57 -1.25 -13.37 -3.01
C THR A 57 -0.38 -14.56 -3.39
N GLU A 58 -0.93 -15.51 -4.13
CA GLU A 58 -0.18 -16.65 -4.69
C GLU A 58 0.57 -16.27 -5.98
N ALA A 59 0.47 -15.02 -6.43
CA ALA A 59 1.07 -14.58 -7.68
C ALA A 59 2.48 -14.04 -7.44
N ASP A 60 3.43 -14.55 -8.20
CA ASP A 60 4.84 -14.15 -8.11
C ASP A 60 5.13 -12.83 -8.84
N SER A 61 4.17 -12.30 -9.61
CA SER A 61 4.36 -11.14 -10.48
C SER A 61 3.77 -9.83 -9.95
N PHE A 62 2.91 -9.89 -8.92
CA PHE A 62 2.27 -8.69 -8.38
C PHE A 62 2.12 -8.74 -6.86
N ILE A 63 2.01 -7.55 -6.27
CA ILE A 63 1.56 -7.36 -4.90
C ILE A 63 0.26 -6.56 -4.91
N ILE A 64 -0.62 -6.88 -3.98
CA ILE A 64 -1.84 -6.11 -3.73
C ILE A 64 -1.66 -5.43 -2.38
N VAL A 65 -1.88 -4.13 -2.35
CA VAL A 65 -1.90 -3.33 -1.13
C VAL A 65 -3.33 -2.87 -0.90
N SER A 66 -3.88 -3.21 0.27
CA SER A 66 -5.13 -2.66 0.77
C SER A 66 -4.84 -1.41 1.58
N ALA A 67 -5.63 -0.36 1.38
CA ALA A 67 -5.51 0.90 2.07
C ALA A 67 -6.88 1.49 2.35
N GLU A 68 -7.09 1.98 3.56
CA GLU A 68 -8.34 2.66 3.93
C GLU A 68 -8.25 4.14 3.56
N SER A 69 -9.21 4.64 2.79
CA SER A 69 -9.27 6.02 2.33
C SER A 69 -10.46 6.74 2.96
N THR A 70 -10.20 7.85 3.63
CA THR A 70 -11.26 8.78 4.04
C THR A 70 -11.42 9.84 2.97
N ILE A 71 -12.63 10.01 2.46
CA ILE A 71 -12.93 10.92 1.36
C ILE A 71 -14.10 11.84 1.69
N ARG A 72 -14.23 12.91 0.92
CA ARG A 72 -15.34 13.85 1.02
C ARG A 72 -15.81 14.24 -0.36
N ASN A 73 -17.12 14.24 -0.55
CA ASN A 73 -17.75 14.71 -1.77
C ASN A 73 -17.62 16.24 -1.84
N ASN A 74 -17.08 16.74 -2.95
CA ASN A 74 -16.84 18.17 -3.16
C ASN A 74 -18.13 18.97 -3.37
N GLU A 75 -19.20 18.33 -3.86
CA GLU A 75 -20.48 18.99 -4.16
C GLU A 75 -21.41 19.00 -2.95
N THR A 76 -21.47 17.90 -2.19
CA THR A 76 -22.42 17.73 -1.07
C THR A 76 -21.78 17.89 0.30
N GLY A 77 -20.44 17.83 0.39
CA GLY A 77 -19.71 17.84 1.65
C GLY A 77 -19.81 16.52 2.46
N VAL A 78 -20.51 15.50 1.96
CA VAL A 78 -20.66 14.20 2.63
C VAL A 78 -19.32 13.49 2.68
N GLY A 79 -18.94 13.01 3.88
CA GLY A 79 -17.77 12.16 4.07
C GLY A 79 -18.09 10.68 3.88
N ALA A 80 -17.13 9.94 3.36
CA ALA A 80 -17.20 8.49 3.22
C ALA A 80 -15.84 7.85 3.54
N GLN A 81 -15.86 6.54 3.77
CA GLN A 81 -14.69 5.72 4.03
C GLN A 81 -14.75 4.55 3.06
N GLU A 82 -13.69 4.37 2.29
CA GLU A 82 -13.57 3.34 1.25
C GLU A 82 -12.31 2.52 1.47
N THR A 83 -12.30 1.29 0.97
CA THR A 83 -11.08 0.49 0.87
C THR A 83 -10.58 0.54 -0.56
N CYS A 84 -9.34 0.98 -0.74
CA CYS A 84 -8.65 0.98 -2.02
C CYS A 84 -7.70 -0.21 -2.09
N LEU A 85 -7.82 -0.99 -3.16
CA LEU A 85 -6.89 -2.04 -3.52
C LEU A 85 -6.00 -1.54 -4.67
N VAL A 86 -4.70 -1.44 -4.41
CA VAL A 86 -3.69 -1.06 -5.40
C VAL A 86 -2.88 -2.30 -5.76
N THR A 87 -2.89 -2.64 -7.04
CA THR A 87 -2.08 -3.76 -7.57
C THR A 87 -0.81 -3.20 -8.18
N LEU A 88 0.35 -3.58 -7.67
CA LEU A 88 1.66 -3.19 -8.18
C LEU A 88 2.35 -4.39 -8.83
N SER A 89 2.99 -4.17 -9.98
CA SER A 89 3.84 -5.17 -10.61
C SER A 89 5.19 -5.25 -9.89
N LEU A 90 5.67 -6.46 -9.57
CA LEU A 90 6.95 -6.64 -8.87
C LEU A 90 8.18 -6.40 -9.74
N GLU A 91 8.04 -6.47 -11.07
CA GLU A 91 9.18 -6.32 -12.00
C GLU A 91 9.67 -4.87 -12.09
N ASN A 92 8.75 -3.91 -12.01
CA ASN A 92 8.98 -2.48 -12.22
C ASN A 92 8.42 -1.58 -11.11
N LEU A 93 7.66 -2.13 -10.15
CA LEU A 93 6.93 -1.37 -9.12
C LEU A 93 5.94 -0.35 -9.68
N ASP A 94 5.43 -0.57 -10.89
CA ASP A 94 4.39 0.27 -11.47
C ASP A 94 3.00 -0.21 -11.05
N ALA A 95 2.09 0.74 -10.85
CA ALA A 95 0.70 0.43 -10.55
C ALA A 95 -0.02 -0.11 -11.79
N HIS A 96 -0.56 -1.31 -11.65
CA HIS A 96 -1.36 -1.94 -12.68
C HIS A 96 -2.83 -1.51 -12.61
N SER A 97 -3.36 -1.33 -11.40
CA SER A 97 -4.73 -0.89 -11.19
C SER A 97 -4.98 -0.36 -9.78
N VAL A 98 -5.91 0.57 -9.66
CA VAL A 98 -6.47 1.07 -8.40
C VAL A 98 -7.98 0.83 -8.42
N ASN A 99 -8.52 0.19 -7.38
CA ASN A 99 -9.96 -0.03 -7.21
C ASN A 99 -10.38 0.38 -5.80
N CYS A 100 -11.25 1.39 -5.67
CA CYS A 100 -11.79 1.85 -4.39
C CYS A 100 -13.29 1.55 -4.29
N PHE A 101 -13.76 1.08 -3.14
CA PHE A 101 -15.14 0.66 -2.88
C PHE A 101 -15.56 0.76 -1.41
#